data_AF-A0A845CMJ6-F1
#
_entry.id   AF-A0A845CMJ6-F1
#
_cell.length_a   1.000
_cell.length_b   1.000
_cell.length_c   1.000
_cell.angle_alpha   90.00
_cell.angle_beta   90.00
_cell.angle_gamma   90.00
#
_symmetry.space_group_name_H-M   'P 1'
#
loop_
_entity.id
_entity.type
_entity.pdbx_description
1 polymer ?
#
loop_
_entity_poly.entity_id
_entity_poly.type
_entity_poly.pdbx_seq_one_letter_code
_entity_poly.pdbx_strand_id
1 'polypeptide(L)'
;MQQQAPLTPAEPQRPLDLIVTVTLVTGKAETFAREIDRLEIVTGPGGEIEMIHLLLVTGGERNTHVWYNYGQVAKLSYRFVTPEGKAKVYVRPLKASPTTRDLSDRLEPLSPREFR
;
A
#
# COMPACT_ATOMS: atom_id res chain seq x y z
N MET A 1 -50.82 -3.96 0.50
CA MET A 1 -49.85 -3.04 1.14
C MET A 1 -48.46 -3.48 0.69
N GLN A 2 -47.74 -2.65 -0.08
CA GLN A 2 -46.37 -2.98 -0.51
C GLN A 2 -45.40 -2.46 0.57
N GLN A 3 -44.65 -3.37 1.19
CA GLN A 3 -43.57 -3.00 2.11
C GLN A 3 -42.42 -2.40 1.29
N GLN A 4 -42.14 -1.12 1.48
CA GLN A 4 -40.90 -0.51 1.01
C GLN A 4 -39.75 -1.12 1.80
N ALA A 5 -38.77 -1.69 1.10
CA ALA A 5 -37.53 -2.15 1.71
C ALA A 5 -36.82 -0.94 2.38
N PRO A 6 -36.11 -1.16 3.50
CA PRO A 6 -35.36 -0.09 4.14
C PRO A 6 -34.30 0.45 3.18
N LEU A 7 -34.28 1.76 2.97
CA LEU A 7 -33.18 2.42 2.29
C LEU A 7 -31.97 2.34 3.23
N THR A 8 -31.07 1.38 3.00
CA THR A 8 -29.75 1.37 3.63
C THR A 8 -29.10 2.74 3.40
N PRO A 9 -28.55 3.39 4.44
CA PRO A 9 -27.84 4.65 4.26
C PRO A 9 -26.73 4.43 3.22
N ALA A 10 -26.70 5.28 2.19
CA ALA A 10 -25.59 5.29 1.26
C ALA A 10 -24.32 5.57 2.07
N GLU A 11 -23.40 4.60 2.13
CA GLU A 11 -22.10 4.84 2.75
C GLU A 11 -21.46 6.06 2.08
N PRO A 12 -20.90 7.00 2.85
CA PRO A 12 -20.28 8.19 2.29
C PRO A 12 -19.18 7.76 1.31
N GLN A 13 -19.44 7.94 0.01
CA GLN A 13 -18.48 7.61 -1.02
C GLN A 13 -17.28 8.55 -0.90
N ARG A 14 -16.09 7.97 -0.75
CA ARG A 14 -14.86 8.74 -0.79
C ARG A 14 -14.74 9.55 -2.08
N PRO A 15 -14.17 10.76 -2.00
CA PRO A 15 -13.86 11.56 -3.17
C PRO A 15 -12.86 10.82 -4.07
N LEU A 16 -13.10 10.93 -5.38
CA LEU A 16 -12.22 10.39 -6.40
C LEU A 16 -11.17 11.46 -6.75
N ASP A 17 -10.03 11.42 -6.09
CA ASP A 17 -9.00 12.47 -6.22
C ASP A 17 -7.79 12.02 -7.06
N LEU A 18 -7.46 10.74 -7.00
CA LEU A 18 -6.29 10.14 -7.63
C LEU A 18 -6.69 8.78 -8.18
N ILE A 19 -6.29 8.48 -9.41
CA ILE A 19 -6.40 7.13 -9.99
C ILE A 19 -4.97 6.64 -10.20
N VAL A 20 -4.67 5.42 -9.76
CA VAL A 20 -3.37 4.76 -9.96
C VAL A 20 -3.62 3.43 -10.66
N THR A 21 -2.87 3.18 -11.73
CA THR A 21 -2.84 1.89 -12.42
C THR A 21 -1.42 1.35 -12.39
N VAL A 22 -1.27 0.13 -11.88
CA VAL A 22 -0.02 -0.64 -11.90
C VAL A 22 -0.19 -1.76 -12.92
N THR A 23 0.65 -1.76 -13.94
CA THR A 23 0.73 -2.86 -14.92
C THR A 23 1.98 -3.67 -14.64
N LEU A 24 1.80 -4.97 -14.38
CA LEU A 24 2.89 -5.90 -14.12
C LEU A 24 3.50 -6.41 -15.44
N VAL A 25 4.73 -6.90 -15.35
CA VAL A 25 5.42 -7.56 -16.48
C VAL A 25 4.67 -8.77 -17.04
N THR A 26 3.78 -9.37 -16.23
CA THR A 26 2.88 -10.45 -16.65
C THR A 26 1.73 -9.99 -17.54
N GLY A 27 1.55 -8.67 -17.72
CA GLY A 27 0.42 -8.07 -18.42
C GLY A 27 -0.81 -7.83 -17.53
N LYS A 28 -0.82 -8.33 -16.28
CA LYS A 28 -1.88 -8.02 -15.30
C LYS A 28 -1.87 -6.53 -14.98
N ALA A 29 -3.03 -5.88 -15.02
CA ALA A 29 -3.21 -4.51 -14.60
C ALA A 29 -4.14 -4.41 -13.39
N GLU A 30 -3.76 -3.61 -12.41
CA GLU A 30 -4.53 -3.32 -11.21
C GLU A 30 -4.76 -1.81 -11.14
N THR A 31 -6.00 -1.38 -10.88
CA THR A 31 -6.37 0.04 -10.83
C THR A 31 -7.05 0.37 -9.50
N PHE A 32 -6.58 1.43 -8.88
CA PHE A 32 -7.01 1.96 -7.58
C PHE A 32 -7.52 3.39 -7.78
N ALA A 33 -8.59 3.77 -7.08
CA ALA A 33 -9.25 5.06 -7.34
C ALA A 33 -9.82 5.71 -6.08
N ARG A 34 -10.75 5.04 -5.39
CA ARG A 34 -11.47 5.63 -4.25
C ARG A 34 -10.83 5.29 -2.91
N GLU A 35 -10.13 4.17 -2.83
CA GLU A 35 -9.46 3.74 -1.60
C GLU A 35 -8.10 4.43 -1.36
N ILE A 36 -7.54 5.18 -2.33
CA ILE A 36 -6.16 5.68 -2.20
C ILE A 36 -6.06 6.79 -1.14
N ASP A 37 -5.33 6.50 -0.07
CA ASP A 37 -4.85 7.49 0.88
C ASP A 37 -3.56 8.14 0.38
N ARG A 38 -2.63 7.30 -0.09
CA ARG A 38 -1.30 7.72 -0.51
C ARG A 38 -0.69 6.77 -1.54
N LEU A 39 0.01 7.34 -2.51
CA LEU A 39 0.96 6.67 -3.40
C LEU A 39 2.38 7.13 -3.04
N GLU A 40 3.27 6.19 -2.73
CA GLU A 40 4.68 6.43 -2.52
C GLU A 40 5.50 5.75 -3.62
N ILE A 41 6.35 6.51 -4.28
CA ILE A 41 7.41 6.03 -5.16
C ILE A 41 8.67 5.95 -4.30
N VAL A 42 9.12 4.74 -3.99
CA VAL A 42 10.26 4.51 -3.10
C VAL A 42 11.53 4.39 -3.93
N THR A 43 12.50 5.24 -3.65
CA THR A 43 13.76 5.28 -4.39
C THR A 43 14.91 4.69 -3.58
N GLY A 44 15.79 3.93 -4.21
CA GLY A 44 17.02 3.44 -3.60
C GLY A 44 18.09 4.54 -3.48
N PRO A 45 19.27 4.20 -2.90
CA PRO A 45 20.35 5.16 -2.68
C PRO A 45 20.90 5.81 -3.96
N GLY A 46 20.82 5.13 -5.12
CA GLY A 46 21.25 5.67 -6.41
C GLY A 46 20.18 6.51 -7.12
N GLY A 47 18.99 6.66 -6.53
CA GLY A 47 17.86 7.38 -7.12
C GLY A 47 16.97 6.53 -8.03
N GLU A 48 17.33 5.27 -8.29
CA GLU A 48 16.47 4.29 -8.93
C GLU A 48 15.18 4.05 -8.14
N ILE A 49 14.10 3.73 -8.85
CA ILE A 49 12.86 3.33 -8.20
C ILE A 49 12.99 1.85 -7.81
N GLU A 50 12.83 1.57 -6.52
CA GLU A 50 12.90 0.22 -5.95
C GLU A 50 11.51 -0.38 -5.76
N MET A 51 10.57 0.43 -5.26
CA MET A 51 9.22 -0.04 -4.94
C MET A 51 8.15 1.01 -5.23
N ILE A 52 6.95 0.53 -5.55
CA ILE A 52 5.72 1.31 -5.52
C ILE A 52 4.91 0.87 -4.30
N HIS A 53 4.47 1.83 -3.50
CA HIS A 53 3.71 1.58 -2.28
C HIS A 53 2.40 2.37 -2.29
N LEU A 54 1.29 1.67 -2.11
CA LEU A 54 -0.04 2.23 -2.02
C LEU A 54 -0.57 2.03 -0.61
N LEU A 55 -0.95 3.11 0.06
CA LEU A 55 -1.73 3.08 1.28
C LEU A 55 -3.18 3.28 0.90
N LEU A 56 -3.99 2.29 1.23
CA LEU A 56 -5.40 2.23 0.93
C LEU A 56 -6.21 2.36 2.22
N VAL A 57 -7.42 2.87 2.07
CA VAL A 57 -8.43 2.87 3.12
C VAL A 57 -9.61 2.05 2.64
N THR A 58 -9.79 0.91 3.28
CA THR A 58 -10.79 -0.09 2.94
C THR A 58 -11.59 -0.40 4.19
N GLY A 59 -12.93 -0.45 4.07
CA GLY A 59 -13.80 -0.76 5.22
C GLY A 59 -13.75 0.25 6.37
N GLY A 60 -13.38 1.51 6.12
CA GLY A 60 -13.23 2.54 7.16
C GLY A 60 -11.89 2.50 7.91
N GLU A 61 -11.08 1.46 7.73
CA GLU A 61 -9.75 1.36 8.31
C GLU A 61 -8.71 1.99 7.39
N ARG A 62 -7.92 2.92 7.95
CA ARG A 62 -6.64 3.32 7.34
C ARG A 62 -5.64 2.19 7.61
N ASN A 63 -4.68 1.96 6.71
CA ASN A 63 -3.51 1.05 6.84
C ASN A 63 -3.53 -0.23 5.98
N THR A 64 -4.32 -0.31 4.90
CA THR A 64 -4.08 -1.40 3.93
C THR A 64 -2.86 -1.02 3.08
N HIS A 65 -1.77 -1.75 3.25
CA HIS A 65 -0.51 -1.51 2.54
C HIS A 65 -0.36 -2.47 1.37
N VAL A 66 -0.23 -1.93 0.16
CA VAL A 66 0.03 -2.70 -1.06
C VAL A 66 1.39 -2.31 -1.61
N TRP A 67 2.24 -3.31 -1.84
CA TRP A 67 3.62 -3.12 -2.28
C TRP A 67 3.87 -3.82 -3.61
N TYR A 68 4.58 -3.14 -4.49
CA TYR A 68 5.09 -3.71 -5.74
C TYR A 68 6.59 -3.48 -5.81
N ASN A 69 7.33 -4.57 -6.03
CA ASN A 69 8.73 -4.47 -6.45
C ASN A 69 8.78 -3.85 -7.85
N TYR A 70 9.53 -2.76 -8.03
CA TYR A 70 9.50 -2.01 -9.29
C TYR A 70 10.02 -2.83 -10.47
N GLY A 71 10.96 -3.77 -10.23
CA GLY A 71 11.40 -4.72 -11.25
C GLY A 71 10.31 -5.65 -11.82
N GLN A 72 9.13 -5.71 -11.18
CA GLN A 72 7.96 -6.44 -11.67
C GLN A 72 6.88 -5.52 -12.27
N VAL A 73 7.08 -4.20 -12.23
CA VAL A 73 6.17 -3.20 -12.77
C VAL A 73 6.63 -2.83 -14.18
N ALA A 74 5.84 -3.20 -15.18
CA ALA A 74 6.07 -2.78 -16.57
C ALA A 74 5.67 -1.32 -16.79
N LYS A 75 4.63 -0.85 -16.10
CA LYS A 75 4.15 0.52 -16.21
C LYS A 75 3.44 0.96 -14.94
N LEU A 76 3.82 2.14 -14.43
CA LEU A 76 3.04 2.89 -13.46
C LEU A 76 2.35 4.04 -14.17
N SER A 77 1.07 4.25 -13.88
CA SER A 77 0.33 5.42 -14.36
C SER A 77 -0.51 5.99 -13.24
N TYR A 78 -0.54 7.30 -13.14
CA TYR A 78 -1.40 7.99 -12.19
C TYR A 78 -2.03 9.23 -12.81
N ARG A 79 -3.27 9.53 -12.41
CA ARG A 79 -4.03 10.68 -12.88
C ARG A 79 -4.65 11.41 -11.70
N PHE A 80 -4.36 12.70 -11.58
CA PHE A 80 -5.08 13.58 -10.67
C PHE A 80 -6.46 13.89 -11.24
N VAL A 81 -7.49 13.60 -10.47
CA VAL A 81 -8.88 13.95 -10.80
C VAL A 81 -9.24 15.29 -10.17
N THR A 82 -8.69 15.56 -8.98
CA THR A 82 -8.83 16.82 -8.26
C THR A 82 -7.45 17.34 -7.83
N PRO A 83 -7.32 18.63 -7.48
CA PRO A 83 -6.08 19.18 -6.93
C PRO A 83 -5.60 18.45 -5.67
N GLU A 84 -6.52 17.98 -4.83
CA GLU A 84 -6.25 17.22 -3.59
C GLU A 84 -5.50 15.92 -3.87
N GLY A 85 -5.69 15.32 -5.05
CA GLY A 85 -4.96 14.13 -5.48
C GLY A 85 -3.45 14.32 -5.56
N LYS A 86 -2.98 15.56 -5.83
CA LYS A 86 -1.54 15.87 -5.88
C LYS A 86 -0.87 15.70 -4.51
N ALA A 87 -1.60 16.04 -3.44
CA ALA A 87 -1.11 15.90 -2.08
C ALA A 87 -1.01 14.45 -1.61
N LYS A 88 -1.48 13.47 -2.41
CA LYS A 88 -1.43 12.05 -2.10
C LYS A 88 -0.21 11.33 -2.69
N VAL A 89 0.59 11.98 -3.53
CA VAL A 89 1.75 11.37 -4.21
C VAL A 89 3.05 11.85 -3.58
N TYR A 90 3.90 10.90 -3.20
CA TYR A 90 5.17 11.17 -2.52
C TYR A 90 6.31 10.39 -3.17
N VAL A 91 7.49 11.00 -3.19
CA VAL A 91 8.75 10.31 -3.46
C VAL A 91 9.46 10.14 -2.12
N ARG A 92 9.81 8.89 -1.77
CA ARG A 92 10.40 8.57 -0.47
C ARG A 92 11.71 7.80 -0.68
N PRO A 93 12.87 8.32 -0.24
CA PRO A 93 14.08 7.53 -0.25
C PRO A 93 13.95 6.35 0.72
N LEU A 94 14.45 5.19 0.31
CA LEU A 94 14.59 4.03 1.16
C LEU A 94 15.57 4.39 2.28
N LYS A 95 15.07 4.44 3.51
CA LYS A 95 15.95 4.52 4.68
C LYS A 95 16.41 3.10 4.97
N ALA A 96 17.71 2.86 4.87
CA ALA A 96 18.30 1.64 5.39
C ALA A 96 17.92 1.54 6.87
N SER A 97 17.25 0.46 7.25
CA SER A 97 17.11 0.14 8.66
C SER A 97 18.49 -0.28 9.16
N PRO A 98 19.00 0.27 10.28
CA PRO A 98 20.20 -0.28 10.89
C PRO A 98 19.94 -1.77 11.16
N THR A 99 20.76 -2.63 10.58
CA THR A 99 20.65 -4.10 10.66
C THR A 99 20.88 -4.66 12.06
N THR A 100 21.15 -3.83 13.05
CA THR A 100 21.36 -4.22 14.45
C THR A 100 20.04 -4.30 15.21
N ARG A 101 19.23 -5.31 14.90
CA ARG A 101 18.55 -6.02 15.99
C ARG A 101 19.46 -7.19 16.34
N ASP A 102 20.33 -6.97 17.31
CA ASP A 102 21.02 -8.06 17.98
C ASP A 102 19.94 -8.98 18.56
N LEU A 103 19.76 -10.15 17.95
CA LEU A 103 18.80 -11.17 18.37
C LEU A 103 19.43 -12.13 19.41
N SER A 104 20.65 -11.84 19.87
CA SER A 104 21.40 -12.69 20.80
C SER A 104 20.80 -12.68 22.21
N ASP A 105 20.05 -11.63 22.56
CA ASP A 105 19.53 -11.43 23.92
C ASP A 105 18.29 -12.27 24.27
N ARG A 106 17.82 -13.18 23.40
CA ARG A 106 16.54 -13.90 23.61
C ARG A 106 16.52 -15.40 23.37
N LEU A 107 17.67 -16.04 23.19
CA LEU A 107 17.72 -17.50 23.14
C LEU A 107 18.26 -18.03 24.47
N GLU A 108 17.35 -18.29 25.42
CA GLU A 108 17.68 -19.22 26.50
C GLU A 108 17.90 -20.61 25.88
N PRO A 109 19.02 -21.29 26.14
CA PRO A 109 19.22 -22.64 25.66
C PRO A 109 18.11 -23.55 26.19
N LEU A 110 17.38 -24.22 25.28
CA LEU A 110 16.42 -25.25 25.68
C LEU A 110 17.15 -26.28 26.55
N SER A 111 16.62 -26.52 27.73
CA SER A 111 17.14 -27.55 28.63
C SER A 111 16.85 -28.93 28.02
N PRO A 112 17.70 -29.95 28.25
CA PRO A 112 17.48 -31.31 27.72
C PRO A 112 16.13 -31.96 28.07
N ARG A 113 15.35 -31.37 29.00
CA ARG A 113 14.01 -31.83 29.36
C ARG A 113 12.91 -31.40 28.38
N GLU A 114 13.20 -30.39 27.55
CA GLU A 114 12.25 -29.82 26.59
C GLU A 114 12.31 -30.50 25.21
N PHE A 115 13.26 -31.42 25.02
CA PHE A 115 13.31 -32.38 23.91
C PHE A 115 12.55 -33.66 24.29
N ARG A 116 11.22 -33.63 24.29
CA ARG A 116 10.39 -34.85 24.28
C ARG A 116 9.16 -34.68 23.41
#